data_AF-A0A3Q3BR82-F1
#
_entry.id   AF-A0A3Q3BR82-F1
#
_cell.length_a   1.000
_cell.length_b   1.000
_cell.length_c   1.000
_cell.angle_alpha   90.00
_cell.angle_beta   90.00
_cell.angle_gamma   90.00
#
_symmetry.space_group_name_H-M   'P 1'
#
loop_
_entity.id
_entity.type
_entity.pdbx_description
1 polymer ?
#
loop_
_entity_poly.entity_id
_entity_poly.type
_entity_poly.pdbx_seq_one_letter_code
_entity_poly.pdbx_strand_id
1 'polypeptide(L)'
;MFYTCGPNEAMVVSGFCRSPPLMIAGGRVFVVPCVQQIQRISLNTLTLNVKSDKVYTRHGVPISVTGIAQMKIQGQNKQMLAAACQMFMGKSEAEIAQIALETLEGHQRAIIAHLTVEEIYKDRKKFSEQVFKVASSDLVNMGISVVSYTLKDVHDDQDYLHSLGKGRTAQVQKDARIGEAQNKRDAVIREAHAMQVKISAQYRNEIDMAKAQRDYELKKAAYDIEVNTKKAESEMAYQLQVAKTKQCIEEEKMQIQVVERTQQILLQEQEISRREKELEAKVKKPAEAERYRLEKLAEAQRLKMIMEAEAEAESIRVKGEAEAFAVEAKGRAEAEQMGKKAEAFQEYKDGAMVDMLLEKLPLMAEEISRPLCGANKVTMVSSGGGEVGAAKLSGEVLNIMTRLPDALEKLTGVNISQVSSQSG
;
A
#
# COMPACT_ATOMS: atom_id res chain seq x y z
N MET A 1 63.77 -42.83 -110.06
CA MET A 1 62.49 -43.17 -109.39
C MET A 1 61.91 -41.89 -108.80
N PHE A 2 60.61 -41.65 -108.95
CA PHE A 2 59.96 -40.50 -108.31
C PHE A 2 59.60 -40.84 -106.88
N TYR A 3 59.96 -39.98 -105.95
CA TYR A 3 59.51 -40.04 -104.57
C TYR A 3 58.59 -38.85 -104.29
N THR A 4 57.46 -39.12 -103.67
CA THR A 4 56.44 -38.11 -103.30
C THR A 4 56.44 -37.91 -101.79
N CYS A 5 56.38 -36.64 -101.39
CA CYS A 5 56.38 -36.18 -100.02
C CYS A 5 55.02 -35.54 -99.69
N GLY A 6 54.42 -35.95 -98.57
CA GLY A 6 53.24 -35.27 -98.05
C GLY A 6 53.58 -33.85 -97.58
N PRO A 7 52.58 -32.98 -97.39
CA PRO A 7 52.79 -31.62 -96.89
C PRO A 7 53.38 -31.58 -95.47
N ASN A 8 53.26 -32.68 -94.72
CA ASN A 8 53.74 -32.84 -93.34
C ASN A 8 55.14 -33.46 -93.25
N GLU A 9 55.84 -33.63 -94.38
CA GLU A 9 57.18 -34.21 -94.45
C GLU A 9 58.08 -33.32 -95.30
N ALA A 10 59.38 -33.36 -95.02
CA ALA A 10 60.41 -32.83 -95.91
C ALA A 10 61.37 -33.95 -96.32
N MET A 11 61.79 -33.90 -97.59
CA MET A 11 62.78 -34.80 -98.16
C MET A 11 64.09 -34.04 -98.37
N VAL A 12 65.19 -34.70 -98.00
CA VAL A 12 66.53 -34.26 -98.38
C VAL A 12 67.14 -35.31 -99.27
N VAL A 13 67.62 -34.86 -100.43
CA VAL A 13 68.32 -35.71 -101.38
C VAL A 13 69.78 -35.28 -101.44
N SER A 14 70.66 -36.21 -101.08
CA SER A 14 72.12 -36.07 -101.13
C SER A 14 72.72 -37.05 -102.16
N GLY A 15 73.91 -36.73 -102.69
CA GLY A 15 74.64 -37.61 -103.61
C GLY A 15 75.15 -36.90 -104.86
N PHE A 16 75.45 -37.68 -105.91
CA PHE A 16 76.14 -37.20 -107.11
C PHE A 16 75.41 -36.01 -107.79
N CYS A 17 76.18 -34.96 -108.11
CA CYS A 17 75.74 -33.68 -108.66
C CYS A 17 74.72 -32.87 -107.83
N ARG A 18 74.61 -33.09 -106.51
CA ARG A 18 73.73 -32.30 -105.62
C ARG A 18 74.46 -31.76 -104.38
N SER A 19 75.37 -30.82 -104.62
CA SER A 19 76.04 -30.02 -103.59
C SER A 19 75.72 -28.53 -103.83
N PRO A 20 74.90 -27.86 -103.00
CA PRO A 20 74.32 -28.31 -101.73
C PRO A 20 73.18 -29.34 -101.88
N PRO A 21 72.86 -30.13 -100.83
CA PRO A 21 71.80 -31.12 -100.87
C PRO A 21 70.44 -30.48 -101.15
N LEU A 22 69.61 -31.16 -101.94
CA LEU A 22 68.30 -30.64 -102.34
C LEU A 22 67.28 -30.93 -101.24
N MET A 23 66.74 -29.87 -100.63
CA MET A 23 65.72 -29.94 -99.57
C MET A 23 64.37 -29.48 -100.12
N ILE A 24 63.36 -30.34 -100.01
CA ILE A 24 62.02 -30.10 -100.53
C ILE A 24 61.01 -30.42 -99.41
N ALA A 25 60.24 -29.42 -98.98
CA ALA A 25 59.11 -29.60 -98.07
C ALA A 25 57.84 -29.85 -98.90
N GLY A 26 57.33 -31.09 -98.89
CA GLY A 26 56.20 -31.52 -99.72
C GLY A 26 56.47 -31.58 -101.22
N GLY A 27 55.66 -32.35 -101.96
CA GLY A 27 55.73 -32.42 -103.42
C GLY A 27 56.45 -33.67 -103.95
N ARG A 28 57.24 -33.54 -105.01
CA ARG A 28 57.89 -34.68 -105.68
C ARG A 28 59.35 -34.40 -106.04
N VAL A 29 60.19 -35.41 -105.93
CA VAL A 29 61.61 -35.35 -106.34
C VAL A 29 62.00 -36.58 -107.15
N PHE A 30 62.76 -36.38 -108.22
CA PHE A 30 63.39 -37.46 -108.97
C PHE A 30 64.74 -37.79 -108.35
N VAL A 31 64.90 -39.06 -107.98
CA VAL A 31 66.12 -39.62 -107.38
C VAL A 31 66.65 -40.74 -108.27
N VAL A 32 67.93 -40.66 -108.60
CA VAL A 32 68.63 -41.70 -109.38
C VAL A 32 69.08 -42.80 -108.41
N PRO A 33 68.56 -44.04 -108.55
CA PRO A 33 68.98 -45.14 -107.68
C PRO A 33 70.49 -45.40 -107.84
N CYS A 34 71.15 -45.84 -106.76
CA CYS A 34 72.60 -46.10 -106.62
C CYS A 34 73.53 -44.89 -106.40
N VAL A 35 73.23 -43.70 -106.94
CA VAL A 35 74.12 -42.52 -106.79
C VAL A 35 73.57 -41.42 -105.88
N GLN A 36 72.29 -41.50 -105.52
CA GLN A 36 71.61 -40.54 -104.65
C GLN A 36 70.91 -41.25 -103.49
N GLN A 37 71.02 -40.66 -102.30
CA GLN A 37 70.36 -41.09 -101.08
C GLN A 37 69.21 -40.13 -100.76
N ILE A 38 68.11 -40.70 -100.28
CA ILE A 38 66.93 -39.95 -99.84
C ILE A 38 66.69 -40.19 -98.36
N GLN A 39 66.46 -39.11 -97.63
CA GLN A 39 66.10 -39.13 -96.21
C GLN A 39 64.90 -38.22 -95.99
N ARG A 40 64.05 -38.58 -95.03
CA ARG A 40 62.81 -37.88 -94.72
C ARG A 40 62.84 -37.37 -93.29
N ILE A 41 62.26 -36.20 -93.08
CA ILE A 41 62.05 -35.61 -91.76
C ILE A 41 60.59 -35.17 -91.62
N SER A 42 60.01 -35.47 -90.47
CA SER A 42 58.63 -35.11 -90.13
C SER A 42 58.53 -33.63 -89.80
N LEU A 43 57.55 -32.94 -90.38
CA LEU A 43 57.23 -31.53 -90.11
C LEU A 43 56.02 -31.40 -89.16
N ASN A 44 55.55 -32.51 -88.58
CA ASN A 44 54.43 -32.52 -87.65
C ASN A 44 54.78 -31.75 -86.36
N THR A 45 53.75 -31.23 -85.70
CA THR A 45 53.89 -30.58 -84.41
C THR A 45 54.18 -31.63 -83.33
N LEU A 46 55.29 -31.48 -82.64
CA LEU A 46 55.67 -32.24 -81.46
C LEU A 46 55.20 -31.51 -80.20
N THR A 47 54.57 -32.24 -79.29
CA THR A 47 54.16 -31.71 -77.98
C THR A 47 55.09 -32.27 -76.91
N LEU A 48 55.83 -31.39 -76.24
CA LEU A 48 56.78 -31.74 -75.20
C LEU A 48 56.26 -31.30 -73.84
N ASN A 49 56.43 -32.17 -72.85
CA ASN A 49 56.12 -31.88 -71.46
C ASN A 49 57.43 -31.53 -70.74
N VAL A 50 57.64 -30.23 -70.51
CA VAL A 50 58.87 -29.71 -69.90
C VAL A 50 58.68 -29.71 -68.39
N LYS A 51 59.41 -30.58 -67.69
CA LYS A 51 59.38 -30.68 -66.24
C LYS A 51 60.70 -30.18 -65.69
N SER A 52 60.65 -29.22 -64.77
CA SER A 52 61.81 -28.76 -64.03
C SER A 52 61.54 -28.95 -62.55
N ASP A 53 62.10 -30.03 -62.00
CA ASP A 53 61.92 -30.39 -60.60
C ASP A 53 62.92 -29.63 -59.72
N LYS A 54 62.46 -29.17 -58.55
CA LYS A 54 63.28 -28.58 -57.48
C LYS A 54 64.18 -27.42 -57.95
N VAL A 55 63.61 -26.44 -58.65
CA VAL A 55 64.33 -25.23 -59.08
C VAL A 55 64.16 -24.12 -58.03
N TYR A 56 65.26 -23.50 -57.63
CA TYR A 56 65.23 -22.37 -56.70
C TYR A 56 64.91 -21.07 -57.44
N THR A 57 63.90 -20.36 -56.94
CA THR A 57 63.54 -19.01 -57.39
C THR A 57 64.52 -17.95 -56.88
N ARG A 58 64.35 -16.68 -57.29
CA ARG A 58 65.16 -15.54 -56.84
C ARG A 58 65.29 -15.44 -55.31
N HIS A 59 64.25 -15.83 -54.58
CA HIS A 59 64.22 -15.77 -53.10
C HIS A 59 64.60 -17.11 -52.45
N GLY A 60 65.10 -18.09 -53.21
CA GLY A 60 65.55 -19.37 -52.67
C GLY A 60 64.43 -20.34 -52.28
N VAL A 61 63.20 -20.12 -52.74
CA VAL A 61 62.10 -21.08 -52.56
C VAL A 61 62.19 -22.13 -53.66
N PRO A 62 62.30 -23.44 -53.33
CA PRO A 62 62.32 -24.51 -54.31
C PRO A 62 60.91 -24.73 -54.87
N ILE A 63 60.76 -24.71 -56.19
CA ILE A 63 59.49 -25.00 -56.86
C ILE A 63 59.71 -26.02 -57.98
N SER A 64 58.68 -26.80 -58.25
CA SER A 64 58.62 -27.76 -59.36
C SER A 64 57.61 -27.26 -60.38
N VAL A 65 58.07 -27.03 -61.61
CA VAL A 65 57.24 -26.39 -62.64
C VAL A 65 57.08 -27.32 -63.83
N THR A 66 55.83 -27.48 -64.28
CA THR A 66 55.50 -28.24 -65.48
C THR A 66 54.96 -27.31 -66.56
N GLY A 67 55.60 -27.30 -67.73
CA GLY A 67 55.19 -26.58 -68.93
C GLY A 67 54.84 -27.52 -70.07
N ILE A 68 53.96 -27.09 -70.96
CA ILE A 68 53.68 -27.77 -72.23
C ILE A 68 54.17 -26.86 -73.35
N ALA A 69 55.09 -27.38 -74.16
CA ALA A 69 55.61 -26.72 -75.34
C ALA A 69 55.13 -27.45 -76.59
N GLN A 70 54.61 -26.70 -77.56
CA GLN A 70 54.35 -27.21 -78.90
C GLN A 70 55.38 -26.63 -79.85
N MET A 71 56.03 -27.49 -80.60
CA MET A 71 57.08 -27.10 -81.55
C MET A 71 56.97 -27.88 -82.84
N LYS A 72 57.52 -27.33 -83.92
CA LYS A 72 57.57 -27.99 -85.22
C LYS A 72 58.82 -27.59 -85.97
N ILE A 73 59.26 -28.43 -86.88
CA ILE A 73 60.33 -28.08 -87.82
C ILE A 73 59.72 -27.23 -88.94
N GLN A 74 60.30 -26.06 -89.21
CA GLN A 74 59.73 -25.12 -90.16
C GLN A 74 60.17 -25.45 -91.60
N GLY A 75 59.28 -26.07 -92.37
CA GLY A 75 59.56 -26.45 -93.77
C GLY A 75 59.54 -25.30 -94.79
N GLN A 76 58.95 -24.14 -94.46
CA GLN A 76 58.85 -23.01 -95.38
C GLN A 76 60.16 -22.23 -95.52
N ASN A 77 60.93 -22.12 -94.43
CA ASN A 77 62.18 -21.39 -94.43
C ASN A 77 63.33 -22.34 -94.76
N LYS A 78 63.95 -22.14 -95.94
CA LYS A 78 65.06 -22.98 -96.41
C LYS A 78 66.26 -22.99 -95.46
N GLN A 79 66.52 -21.89 -94.75
CA GLN A 79 67.65 -21.81 -93.81
C GLN A 79 67.40 -22.63 -92.54
N MET A 80 66.21 -22.50 -91.94
CA MET A 80 65.83 -23.29 -90.76
C MET A 80 65.72 -24.77 -91.11
N LEU A 81 65.15 -25.09 -92.27
CA LEU A 81 65.08 -26.48 -92.75
C LEU A 81 66.49 -27.05 -92.94
N ALA A 82 67.44 -26.28 -93.46
CA ALA A 82 68.82 -26.73 -93.60
C ALA A 82 69.52 -26.99 -92.26
N ALA A 83 69.34 -26.11 -91.27
CA ALA A 83 69.86 -26.31 -89.92
C ALA A 83 69.26 -27.56 -89.26
N ALA A 84 67.94 -27.74 -89.34
CA ALA A 84 67.24 -28.91 -88.81
C ALA A 84 67.73 -30.20 -89.49
N CYS A 85 67.91 -30.18 -90.82
CA CYS A 85 68.44 -31.33 -91.54
C CYS A 85 69.92 -31.61 -91.16
N GLN A 86 70.74 -30.60 -90.91
CA GLN A 86 72.12 -30.86 -90.47
C GLN A 86 72.18 -31.48 -89.07
N MET A 87 71.27 -31.09 -88.17
CA MET A 87 71.30 -31.52 -86.76
C MET A 87 70.53 -32.82 -86.44
N PHE A 88 69.44 -33.07 -87.17
CA PHE A 88 68.48 -34.13 -86.84
C PHE A 88 68.39 -35.25 -87.87
N MET A 89 69.16 -35.20 -88.96
CA MET A 89 69.15 -36.28 -89.94
C MET A 89 69.71 -37.58 -89.37
N GLY A 90 68.97 -38.67 -89.59
CA GLY A 90 69.26 -39.98 -89.03
C GLY A 90 68.80 -40.17 -87.57
N LYS A 91 68.26 -39.13 -86.91
CA LYS A 91 67.68 -39.24 -85.57
C LYS A 91 66.19 -39.58 -85.63
N SER A 92 65.72 -40.30 -84.62
CA SER A 92 64.30 -40.56 -84.41
C SER A 92 63.57 -39.33 -83.86
N GLU A 93 62.24 -39.26 -84.03
CA GLU A 93 61.44 -38.17 -83.48
C GLU A 93 61.57 -38.04 -81.95
N ALA A 94 61.77 -39.17 -81.25
CA ALA A 94 61.99 -39.20 -79.80
C ALA A 94 63.32 -38.54 -79.40
N GLU A 95 64.39 -38.76 -80.17
CA GLU A 95 65.68 -38.13 -79.93
C GLU A 95 65.65 -36.62 -80.21
N ILE A 96 64.94 -36.20 -81.26
CA ILE A 96 64.71 -34.77 -81.56
C ILE A 96 63.93 -34.12 -80.40
N ALA A 97 62.87 -34.79 -79.94
CA ALA A 97 62.08 -34.36 -78.80
C ALA A 97 62.94 -34.22 -77.52
N GLN A 98 63.84 -35.17 -77.27
CA GLN A 98 64.74 -35.14 -76.10
C GLN A 98 65.71 -33.94 -76.15
N ILE A 99 66.35 -33.69 -77.29
CA ILE A 99 67.28 -32.55 -77.46
C ILE A 99 66.55 -31.21 -77.23
N ALA A 100 65.35 -31.08 -77.81
CA ALA A 100 64.57 -29.88 -77.66
C ALA A 100 63.98 -29.72 -76.25
N LEU A 101 63.65 -30.83 -75.57
CA LEU A 101 63.21 -30.86 -74.18
C LEU A 101 64.31 -30.34 -73.26
N GLU A 102 65.54 -30.83 -73.39
CA GLU A 102 66.70 -30.40 -72.57
C GLU A 102 66.97 -28.90 -72.73
N THR A 103 66.89 -28.39 -73.97
CA THR A 103 67.07 -26.97 -74.25
C THR A 103 65.96 -26.12 -73.61
N LEU A 104 64.70 -26.53 -73.76
CA LEU A 104 63.56 -25.83 -73.15
C LEU A 104 63.61 -25.85 -71.63
N GLU A 105 63.96 -27.00 -71.04
CA GLU A 105 64.11 -27.16 -69.60
C GLU A 105 65.20 -26.24 -69.05
N GLY A 106 66.32 -26.10 -69.76
CA GLY A 106 67.39 -25.16 -69.43
C GLY A 106 66.90 -23.71 -69.38
N HIS A 107 66.17 -23.27 -70.41
CA HIS A 107 65.60 -21.91 -70.46
C HIS A 107 64.52 -21.70 -69.40
N GLN A 108 63.63 -22.67 -69.20
CA GLN A 108 62.62 -22.64 -68.15
C GLN A 108 63.27 -22.46 -66.77
N ARG A 109 64.31 -23.25 -66.46
CA ARG A 109 65.06 -23.17 -65.20
C ARG A 109 65.73 -21.80 -65.03
N ALA A 110 66.34 -21.27 -66.08
CA ALA A 110 67.00 -19.95 -66.04
C ALA A 110 66.00 -18.83 -65.72
N ILE A 111 64.82 -18.85 -66.35
CA ILE A 111 63.77 -17.84 -66.09
C ILE A 111 63.21 -17.98 -64.67
N ILE A 112 63.00 -19.20 -64.17
CA ILE A 112 62.54 -19.44 -62.78
C ILE A 112 63.51 -18.83 -61.76
N ALA A 113 64.83 -18.93 -61.99
CA ALA A 113 65.83 -18.40 -61.08
C ALA A 113 65.80 -16.86 -60.94
N HIS A 114 65.31 -16.14 -61.96
CA HIS A 114 65.24 -14.68 -61.95
C HIS A 114 63.92 -14.13 -61.38
N LEU A 115 62.86 -14.94 -61.34
CA LEU A 115 61.53 -14.53 -60.90
C LEU A 115 61.25 -14.98 -59.46
N THR A 116 60.26 -14.34 -58.86
CA THR A 116 59.71 -14.74 -57.56
C THR A 116 58.55 -15.73 -57.73
N VAL A 117 58.26 -16.54 -56.71
CA VAL A 117 57.14 -17.51 -56.74
C VAL A 117 55.82 -16.79 -56.98
N GLU A 118 55.65 -15.62 -56.36
CA GLU A 118 54.45 -14.80 -56.46
C GLU A 118 54.22 -14.28 -57.89
N GLU A 119 55.29 -13.89 -58.59
CA GLU A 119 55.21 -13.44 -59.99
C GLU A 119 54.84 -14.59 -60.92
N ILE A 120 55.43 -15.77 -60.73
CA ILE A 120 55.12 -16.96 -61.52
C ILE A 120 53.64 -17.38 -61.29
N TYR A 121 53.17 -17.30 -60.05
CA TYR A 121 51.81 -17.70 -59.69
C TYR A 121 50.74 -16.70 -60.14
N LYS A 122 50.99 -15.39 -59.97
CA LYS A 122 50.02 -14.32 -60.34
C LYS A 122 49.98 -14.09 -61.86
N ASP A 123 51.14 -14.00 -62.50
CA ASP A 123 51.27 -13.58 -63.90
C ASP A 123 51.81 -14.70 -64.79
N ARG A 124 51.08 -15.83 -64.85
CA ARG A 124 51.46 -17.01 -65.64
C ARG A 124 51.73 -16.72 -67.12
N LYS A 125 51.03 -15.73 -67.70
CA LYS A 125 51.21 -15.31 -69.09
C LYS A 125 52.57 -14.66 -69.32
N LYS A 126 52.99 -13.77 -68.43
CA LYS A 126 54.29 -13.06 -68.50
C LYS A 126 55.44 -14.06 -68.41
N PHE A 127 55.34 -15.02 -67.50
CA PHE A 127 56.30 -16.13 -67.41
C PHE A 127 56.36 -16.93 -68.72
N SER A 128 55.20 -17.33 -69.25
CA SER A 128 55.12 -18.14 -70.48
C SER A 128 55.70 -17.40 -71.69
N GLU A 129 55.46 -16.10 -71.80
CA GLU A 129 56.01 -15.25 -72.86
C GLU A 129 57.53 -15.10 -72.77
N GLN A 130 58.08 -14.97 -71.56
CA GLN A 130 59.53 -14.88 -71.36
C GLN A 130 60.24 -16.18 -71.74
N VAL A 131 59.73 -17.33 -71.29
CA VAL A 131 60.27 -18.65 -71.67
C VAL A 131 60.17 -18.84 -73.18
N PHE A 132 59.01 -18.51 -73.77
CA PHE A 132 58.82 -18.58 -75.22
C PHE A 132 59.83 -17.73 -75.98
N LYS A 133 60.06 -16.48 -75.58
CA LYS A 133 60.95 -15.55 -76.27
C LYS A 133 62.41 -16.02 -76.27
N VAL A 134 62.91 -16.45 -75.11
CA VAL A 134 64.30 -16.90 -74.97
C VAL A 134 64.51 -18.24 -75.67
N ALA A 135 63.62 -19.21 -75.46
CA ALA A 135 63.70 -20.51 -76.11
C ALA A 135 63.56 -20.41 -77.64
N SER A 136 62.71 -19.51 -78.14
CA SER A 136 62.54 -19.31 -79.59
C SER A 136 63.82 -18.85 -80.27
N SER A 137 64.61 -17.96 -79.66
CA SER A 137 65.86 -17.50 -80.28
C SER A 137 66.90 -18.61 -80.43
N ASP A 138 66.92 -19.58 -79.52
CA ASP A 138 67.91 -20.65 -79.48
C ASP A 138 67.49 -21.85 -80.36
N LEU A 139 66.23 -22.26 -80.25
CA LEU A 139 65.65 -23.35 -81.06
C LEU A 139 65.61 -23.00 -82.55
N VAL A 140 65.49 -21.72 -82.91
CA VAL A 140 65.57 -21.26 -84.30
C VAL A 140 66.93 -21.59 -84.93
N ASN A 141 68.03 -21.50 -84.18
CA ASN A 141 69.36 -21.87 -84.68
C ASN A 141 69.47 -23.37 -84.97
N MET A 142 68.68 -24.19 -84.28
CA MET A 142 68.55 -25.63 -84.54
C MET A 142 67.54 -25.97 -85.66
N GLY A 143 66.84 -24.97 -86.19
CA GLY A 143 65.79 -25.18 -87.19
C GLY A 143 64.44 -25.64 -86.62
N ILE A 144 64.25 -25.52 -85.31
CA ILE A 144 62.98 -25.80 -84.61
C ILE A 144 62.25 -24.48 -84.34
N SER A 145 60.95 -24.43 -84.66
CA SER A 145 60.08 -23.31 -84.34
C SER A 145 59.15 -23.70 -83.20
N VAL A 146 59.17 -22.91 -82.11
CA VAL A 146 58.20 -23.03 -81.02
C VAL A 146 56.89 -22.38 -81.48
N VAL A 147 55.81 -23.14 -81.46
CA VAL A 147 54.45 -22.69 -81.80
C VAL A 147 53.80 -22.03 -80.59
N SER A 148 53.90 -22.69 -79.44
CA SER A 148 53.35 -22.17 -78.19
C SER A 148 54.08 -22.76 -76.99
N TYR A 149 54.09 -22.00 -75.90
CA TYR A 149 54.52 -22.48 -74.59
C TYR A 149 53.46 -22.07 -73.56
N THR A 150 53.02 -23.02 -72.74
CA THR A 150 52.02 -22.78 -71.71
C THR A 150 52.44 -23.43 -70.41
N LEU A 151 52.31 -22.67 -69.32
CA LEU A 151 52.52 -23.18 -67.97
C LEU A 151 51.35 -24.10 -67.58
N LYS A 152 51.63 -25.38 -67.33
CA LYS A 152 50.63 -26.37 -66.92
C LYS A 152 50.39 -26.30 -65.41
N ASP A 153 51.44 -26.47 -64.63
CA ASP A 153 51.34 -26.53 -63.17
C ASP A 153 52.59 -26.01 -62.46
N VAL A 154 52.40 -25.53 -61.24
CA VAL A 154 53.46 -25.04 -60.34
C VAL A 154 53.22 -25.67 -58.98
N HIS A 155 54.14 -26.52 -58.56
CA HIS A 155 54.13 -27.24 -57.30
C HIS A 155 55.28 -26.78 -56.41
N ASP A 156 55.11 -26.94 -55.10
CA ASP A 156 56.12 -26.64 -54.09
C ASP A 156 56.11 -27.76 -53.03
N ASP A 157 57.29 -28.22 -52.65
CA ASP A 157 57.49 -29.28 -51.67
C ASP A 157 57.35 -28.78 -50.21
N GLN A 158 57.41 -27.47 -49.97
CA GLN A 158 57.47 -26.85 -48.64
C GLN A 158 56.15 -26.15 -48.22
N ASP A 159 55.04 -26.38 -48.92
CA ASP A 159 53.72 -25.79 -48.61
C ASP A 159 53.71 -24.24 -48.51
N TYR A 160 54.66 -23.55 -49.13
CA TYR A 160 54.77 -22.09 -49.20
C TYR A 160 53.53 -21.49 -49.88
N LEU A 161 53.14 -22.04 -51.04
CA LEU A 161 51.97 -21.57 -51.79
C LEU A 161 50.67 -21.70 -50.97
N HIS A 162 50.53 -22.81 -50.24
CA HIS A 162 49.38 -23.02 -49.36
C HIS A 162 49.38 -22.02 -48.20
N SER A 163 50.55 -21.76 -47.61
CA SER A 163 50.72 -20.79 -46.51
C SER A 163 50.41 -19.35 -46.95
N LEU A 164 50.81 -18.97 -48.17
CA LEU A 164 50.47 -17.67 -48.76
C LEU A 164 48.95 -17.50 -48.90
N GLY A 165 48.26 -18.58 -49.29
CA GLY A 165 46.79 -18.62 -49.37
C GLY A 165 46.10 -18.45 -48.01
N LYS A 166 46.61 -19.10 -46.96
CA LYS A 166 46.02 -19.04 -45.60
C LYS A 166 45.88 -17.61 -45.07
N GLY A 167 46.92 -16.78 -45.23
CA GLY A 167 46.89 -15.39 -44.78
C GLY A 167 45.82 -14.56 -45.48
N ARG A 168 45.71 -14.71 -46.82
CA ARG A 168 44.69 -14.02 -47.60
C ARG A 168 43.28 -14.50 -47.23
N THR A 169 43.08 -15.80 -47.07
CA THR A 169 41.78 -16.37 -46.66
C THR A 169 41.37 -15.87 -45.28
N ALA A 170 42.29 -15.84 -44.31
CA ALA A 170 42.02 -15.31 -42.97
C ALA A 170 41.67 -13.82 -43.01
N GLN A 171 42.35 -13.03 -43.85
CA GLN A 171 42.03 -11.61 -44.04
C GLN A 171 40.63 -11.41 -44.65
N VAL A 172 40.30 -12.16 -45.71
CA VAL A 172 38.97 -12.10 -46.34
C VAL A 172 37.87 -12.52 -45.35
N GLN A 173 38.09 -13.57 -44.56
CA GLN A 173 37.15 -14.01 -43.52
C GLN A 173 36.98 -12.96 -42.42
N LYS A 174 38.07 -12.32 -41.98
CA LYS A 174 38.03 -11.23 -41.01
C LYS A 174 37.19 -10.07 -41.54
N ASP A 175 37.46 -9.62 -42.77
CA ASP A 175 36.76 -8.49 -43.37
C ASP A 175 35.27 -8.82 -43.58
N ALA A 176 34.95 -10.04 -44.02
CA ALA A 176 33.58 -10.52 -44.12
C ALA A 176 32.86 -10.49 -42.76
N ARG A 177 33.50 -10.99 -41.70
CA ARG A 177 32.94 -10.99 -40.33
C ARG A 177 32.73 -9.57 -39.79
N ILE A 178 33.63 -8.62 -40.10
CA ILE A 178 33.46 -7.21 -39.74
C ILE A 178 32.25 -6.62 -40.46
N GLY A 179 32.11 -6.88 -41.78
CA GLY A 179 30.96 -6.44 -42.57
C GLY A 179 29.63 -7.00 -42.05
N GLU A 180 29.58 -8.29 -41.71
CA GLU A 180 28.41 -8.92 -41.10
C GLU A 180 28.04 -8.28 -39.75
N ALA A 181 29.03 -8.04 -38.89
CA ALA A 181 28.79 -7.43 -37.58
C ALA A 181 28.26 -5.99 -37.69
N GLN A 182 28.79 -5.20 -38.63
CA GLN A 182 28.31 -3.84 -38.91
C GLN A 182 26.88 -3.86 -39.44
N ASN A 183 26.60 -4.69 -40.45
CA ASN A 183 25.25 -4.81 -41.02
C ASN A 183 24.23 -5.27 -39.97
N LYS A 184 24.61 -6.22 -39.11
CA LYS A 184 23.74 -6.70 -38.01
C LYS A 184 23.49 -5.60 -36.98
N ARG A 185 24.50 -4.83 -36.61
CA ARG A 185 24.35 -3.67 -35.71
C ARG A 185 23.35 -2.66 -36.29
N ASP A 186 23.52 -2.29 -37.56
CA ASP A 186 22.66 -1.31 -38.21
C ASP A 186 21.21 -1.80 -38.36
N ALA A 187 21.04 -3.10 -38.67
CA ALA A 187 19.73 -3.73 -38.71
C ALA A 187 19.03 -3.64 -37.35
N VAL A 188 19.71 -3.98 -36.25
CA VAL A 188 19.14 -3.90 -34.89
C VAL A 188 18.78 -2.47 -34.50
N ILE A 189 19.61 -1.47 -34.86
CA ILE A 189 19.32 -0.06 -34.58
C ILE A 189 18.05 0.39 -35.32
N ARG A 190 17.93 0.05 -36.61
CA ARG A 190 16.74 0.38 -37.41
C ARG A 190 15.49 -0.30 -36.88
N GLU A 191 15.60 -1.56 -36.48
CA GLU A 191 14.51 -2.32 -35.89
C GLU A 191 14.05 -1.71 -34.56
N ALA A 192 14.98 -1.38 -33.67
CA ALA A 192 14.68 -0.71 -32.40
C ALA A 192 13.98 0.64 -32.61
N HIS A 193 14.46 1.45 -33.57
CA HIS A 193 13.81 2.72 -33.92
C HIS A 193 12.41 2.51 -34.49
N ALA A 194 12.23 1.56 -35.43
CA ALA A 194 10.93 1.23 -35.98
C ALA A 194 9.95 0.75 -34.89
N MET A 195 10.44 -0.03 -33.93
CA MET A 195 9.66 -0.48 -32.78
C MET A 195 9.26 0.69 -31.87
N GLN A 196 10.18 1.61 -31.57
CA GLN A 196 9.89 2.79 -30.77
C GLN A 196 8.81 3.66 -31.43
N VAL A 197 8.92 3.90 -32.73
CA VAL A 197 7.91 4.63 -33.51
C VAL A 197 6.56 3.92 -33.44
N LYS A 198 6.51 2.60 -33.69
CA LYS A 198 5.29 1.80 -33.60
C LYS A 198 4.63 1.92 -32.23
N ILE A 199 5.39 1.70 -31.15
CA ILE A 199 4.87 1.74 -29.77
C ILE A 199 4.38 3.14 -29.42
N SER A 200 5.12 4.19 -29.80
CA SER A 200 4.69 5.57 -29.55
C SER A 200 3.36 5.92 -30.26
N ALA A 201 3.15 5.41 -31.47
CA ALA A 201 1.89 5.57 -32.18
C ALA A 201 0.75 4.78 -31.51
N GLN A 202 1.02 3.56 -31.01
CA GLN A 202 0.04 2.78 -30.25
C GLN A 202 -0.39 3.51 -28.97
N TYR A 203 0.56 4.01 -28.17
CA TYR A 203 0.22 4.76 -26.95
C TYR A 203 -0.57 6.04 -27.24
N ARG A 204 -0.25 6.76 -28.32
CA ARG A 204 -1.06 7.93 -28.73
C ARG A 204 -2.50 7.54 -29.01
N ASN A 205 -2.71 6.48 -29.78
CA ASN A 205 -4.06 5.97 -30.06
C ASN A 205 -4.78 5.53 -28.78
N GLU A 206 -4.10 4.83 -27.87
CA GLU A 206 -4.69 4.41 -26.58
C GLU A 206 -5.06 5.60 -25.69
N ILE A 207 -4.22 6.63 -25.61
CA ILE A 207 -4.51 7.86 -24.87
C ILE A 207 -5.76 8.54 -25.46
N ASP A 208 -5.87 8.63 -26.78
CA ASP A 208 -7.00 9.29 -27.43
C ASP A 208 -8.29 8.48 -27.26
N MET A 209 -8.24 7.14 -27.31
CA MET A 209 -9.37 6.28 -26.97
C MET A 209 -9.78 6.45 -25.50
N ALA A 210 -8.83 6.45 -24.57
CA ALA A 210 -9.11 6.62 -23.15
C ALA A 210 -9.71 8.00 -22.84
N LYS A 211 -9.24 9.07 -23.51
CA LYS A 211 -9.85 10.40 -23.42
C LYS A 211 -11.28 10.38 -23.93
N ALA A 212 -11.52 9.80 -25.11
CA ALA A 212 -12.87 9.71 -25.69
C ALA A 212 -13.82 8.93 -24.77
N GLN A 213 -13.34 7.83 -24.17
CA GLN A 213 -14.10 7.03 -23.21
C GLN A 213 -14.43 7.83 -21.93
N ARG A 214 -13.43 8.52 -21.35
CA ARG A 214 -13.63 9.36 -20.17
C ARG A 214 -14.65 10.48 -20.44
N ASP A 215 -14.53 11.15 -21.57
CA ASP A 215 -15.43 12.24 -21.94
C ASP A 215 -16.85 11.74 -22.23
N TYR A 216 -16.99 10.53 -22.80
CA TYR A 216 -18.26 9.84 -22.94
C TYR A 216 -18.89 9.52 -21.58
N GLU A 217 -18.12 8.95 -20.64
CA GLU A 217 -18.58 8.60 -19.29
C GLU A 217 -18.99 9.84 -18.48
N LEU A 218 -18.22 10.93 -18.56
CA LEU A 218 -18.57 12.20 -17.92
C LEU A 218 -19.89 12.77 -18.46
N LYS A 219 -20.08 12.76 -19.78
CA LYS A 219 -21.33 13.21 -20.40
C LYS A 219 -22.50 12.32 -19.99
N LYS A 220 -22.31 10.99 -20.00
CA LYS A 220 -23.33 10.04 -19.56
C LYS A 220 -23.73 10.29 -18.10
N ALA A 221 -22.76 10.43 -17.20
CA ALA A 221 -23.02 10.72 -15.80
C ALA A 221 -23.77 12.06 -15.60
N ALA A 222 -23.41 13.09 -16.37
CA ALA A 222 -24.12 14.37 -16.34
C ALA A 222 -25.59 14.21 -16.78
N TYR A 223 -25.86 13.48 -17.87
CA TYR A 223 -27.22 13.19 -18.31
C TYR A 223 -27.99 12.32 -17.32
N ASP A 224 -27.36 11.32 -16.70
CA ASP A 224 -27.99 10.48 -15.69
C ASP A 224 -28.39 11.30 -14.45
N ILE A 225 -27.56 12.27 -14.02
CA ILE A 225 -27.93 13.21 -12.96
C ILE A 225 -29.16 14.03 -13.37
N GLU A 226 -29.18 14.57 -14.59
CA GLU A 226 -30.31 15.36 -15.10
C GLU A 226 -31.61 14.54 -15.19
N VAL A 227 -31.53 13.31 -15.70
CA VAL A 227 -32.68 12.39 -15.75
C VAL A 227 -33.15 12.00 -14.35
N ASN A 228 -32.23 11.67 -13.45
CA ASN A 228 -32.57 11.23 -12.09
C ASN A 228 -33.16 12.37 -11.24
N THR A 229 -32.63 13.59 -11.36
CA THR A 229 -33.20 14.78 -10.69
C THR A 229 -34.62 15.03 -11.17
N LYS A 230 -34.86 15.01 -12.49
CA LYS A 230 -36.22 15.15 -13.06
C LYS A 230 -37.16 14.03 -12.63
N LYS A 231 -36.65 12.80 -12.52
CA LYS A 231 -37.43 11.65 -12.04
C LYS A 231 -37.77 11.77 -10.56
N ALA A 232 -36.80 12.16 -9.72
CA ALA A 232 -37.00 12.38 -8.28
C ALA A 232 -37.97 13.55 -8.02
N GLU A 233 -37.86 14.65 -8.77
CA GLU A 233 -38.84 15.75 -8.73
C GLU A 233 -40.26 15.24 -9.05
N SER A 234 -40.40 14.42 -10.09
CA SER A 234 -41.68 13.83 -10.49
C SER A 234 -42.24 12.86 -9.44
N GLU A 235 -41.41 12.00 -8.86
CA GLU A 235 -41.79 11.08 -7.78
C GLU A 235 -42.17 11.83 -6.50
N MET A 236 -41.41 12.87 -6.13
CA MET A 236 -41.70 13.70 -4.96
C MET A 236 -43.01 14.47 -5.13
N ALA A 237 -43.26 15.03 -6.32
CA ALA A 237 -44.53 15.67 -6.65
C ALA A 237 -45.70 14.68 -6.53
N TYR A 238 -45.53 13.45 -7.03
CA TYR A 238 -46.52 12.39 -6.89
C TYR A 238 -46.77 12.02 -5.42
N GLN A 239 -45.72 11.79 -4.64
CA GLN A 239 -45.84 11.44 -3.21
C GLN A 239 -46.47 12.57 -2.39
N LEU A 240 -46.10 13.83 -2.66
CA LEU A 240 -46.70 15.00 -2.02
C LEU A 240 -48.20 15.06 -2.31
N GLN A 241 -48.61 14.79 -3.55
CA GLN A 241 -50.02 14.73 -3.92
C GLN A 241 -50.75 13.63 -3.15
N VAL A 242 -50.18 12.42 -3.08
CA VAL A 242 -50.76 11.31 -2.29
C VAL A 242 -50.87 11.67 -0.80
N ALA A 243 -49.85 12.30 -0.22
CA ALA A 243 -49.85 12.72 1.18
C ALA A 243 -50.92 13.78 1.47
N LYS A 244 -51.04 14.81 0.60
CA LYS A 244 -52.11 15.81 0.68
C LYS A 244 -53.49 15.16 0.63
N THR A 245 -53.72 14.27 -0.34
CA THR A 245 -54.99 13.55 -0.45
C THR A 245 -55.28 12.71 0.81
N LYS A 246 -54.27 12.02 1.37
CA LYS A 246 -54.43 11.29 2.63
C LYS A 246 -54.74 12.20 3.81
N GLN A 247 -54.07 13.34 3.93
CA GLN A 247 -54.34 14.32 4.99
C GLN A 247 -55.78 14.82 4.93
N CYS A 248 -56.28 15.19 3.73
CA CYS A 248 -57.67 15.57 3.57
C CYS A 248 -58.65 14.47 4.00
N ILE A 249 -58.37 13.20 3.67
CA ILE A 249 -59.20 12.05 4.10
C ILE A 249 -59.18 11.90 5.63
N GLU A 250 -58.03 12.03 6.28
CA GLU A 250 -57.93 11.91 7.74
C GLU A 250 -58.60 13.08 8.47
N GLU A 251 -58.50 14.31 7.92
CA GLU A 251 -59.23 15.48 8.44
C GLU A 251 -60.75 15.26 8.37
N GLU A 252 -61.27 14.75 7.25
CA GLU A 252 -62.69 14.37 7.12
C GLU A 252 -63.09 13.28 8.12
N LYS A 253 -62.28 12.23 8.30
CA LYS A 253 -62.54 11.17 9.30
C LYS A 253 -62.55 11.70 10.72
N MET A 254 -61.63 12.59 11.07
CA MET A 254 -61.55 13.19 12.41
C MET A 254 -62.81 14.01 12.69
N GLN A 255 -63.33 14.76 11.71
CA GLN A 255 -64.60 15.47 11.86
C GLN A 255 -65.75 14.50 12.18
N ILE A 256 -65.83 13.35 11.51
CA ILE A 256 -66.82 12.32 11.81
C ILE A 256 -66.66 11.82 13.27
N GLN A 257 -65.44 11.53 13.72
CA GLN A 257 -65.19 11.05 15.09
C GLN A 257 -65.53 12.10 16.16
N VAL A 258 -65.25 13.38 15.92
CA VAL A 258 -65.62 14.47 16.84
C VAL A 258 -67.14 14.55 16.98
N VAL A 259 -67.89 14.39 15.88
CA VAL A 259 -69.36 14.34 15.92
C VAL A 259 -69.86 13.13 16.71
N GLU A 260 -69.28 11.93 16.53
CA GLU A 260 -69.65 10.75 17.33
C GLU A 260 -69.37 10.94 18.82
N ARG A 261 -68.18 11.47 19.16
CA ARG A 261 -67.76 11.66 20.54
C ARG A 261 -68.56 12.74 21.26
N THR A 262 -68.92 13.82 20.56
CA THR A 262 -69.81 14.85 21.11
C THR A 262 -71.21 14.29 21.38
N GLN A 263 -71.74 13.42 20.52
CA GLN A 263 -72.99 12.71 20.79
C GLN A 263 -72.89 11.77 22.00
N GLN A 264 -71.77 11.06 22.18
CA GLN A 264 -71.55 10.19 23.34
C GLN A 264 -71.49 10.97 24.67
N ILE A 265 -70.79 12.11 24.69
CA ILE A 265 -70.72 12.97 25.89
C ILE A 265 -72.13 13.44 26.27
N LEU A 266 -72.92 13.89 25.28
CA LEU A 266 -74.29 14.34 25.51
C LEU A 266 -75.17 13.24 26.13
N LEU A 267 -74.99 11.98 25.70
CA LEU A 267 -75.70 10.83 26.28
C LEU A 267 -75.22 10.53 27.71
N GLN A 268 -73.92 10.62 27.98
CA GLN A 268 -73.34 10.43 29.31
C GLN A 268 -73.79 11.51 30.31
N GLU A 269 -73.85 12.78 29.88
CA GLU A 269 -74.36 13.88 30.72
C GLU A 269 -75.82 13.62 31.15
N GLN A 270 -76.65 13.12 30.24
CA GLN A 270 -78.02 12.73 30.56
C GLN A 270 -78.08 11.58 31.57
N GLU A 271 -77.19 10.58 31.47
CA GLU A 271 -77.11 9.49 32.47
C GLU A 271 -76.63 9.96 33.85
N ILE A 272 -75.64 10.86 33.89
CA ILE A 272 -75.13 11.44 35.14
C ILE A 272 -76.25 12.21 35.86
N SER A 273 -77.02 13.02 35.14
CA SER A 273 -78.15 13.75 35.71
C SER A 273 -79.22 12.83 36.33
N ARG A 274 -79.46 11.65 35.73
CA ARG A 274 -80.36 10.64 36.31
C ARG A 274 -79.77 10.05 37.60
N ARG A 275 -78.47 9.70 37.61
CA ARG A 275 -77.79 9.15 38.80
C ARG A 275 -77.73 10.13 39.97
N GLU A 276 -77.49 11.42 39.71
CA GLU A 276 -77.46 12.45 40.77
C GLU A 276 -78.79 12.51 41.54
N LYS A 277 -79.92 12.48 40.82
CA LYS A 277 -81.26 12.49 41.43
C LYS A 277 -81.53 11.25 42.28
N GLU A 278 -80.98 10.08 41.92
CA GLU A 278 -81.11 8.86 42.72
C GLU A 278 -80.28 8.92 44.02
N LEU A 279 -79.04 9.42 43.93
CA LEU A 279 -78.14 9.56 45.09
C LEU A 279 -78.66 10.59 46.09
N GLU A 280 -79.25 11.68 45.61
CA GLU A 280 -79.86 12.71 46.46
C GLU A 280 -81.02 12.16 47.30
N ALA A 281 -81.86 11.29 46.73
CA ALA A 281 -82.95 10.65 47.44
C ALA A 281 -82.48 9.60 48.47
N LYS A 282 -81.44 8.82 48.16
CA LYS A 282 -80.98 7.69 48.99
C LYS A 282 -80.03 8.09 50.12
N VAL A 283 -79.15 9.06 49.92
CA VAL A 283 -78.03 9.32 50.85
C VAL A 283 -78.25 10.58 51.68
N LYS A 284 -78.66 11.69 51.06
CA LYS A 284 -78.75 12.99 51.77
C LYS A 284 -79.93 13.06 52.74
N LYS A 285 -81.12 12.62 52.31
CA LYS A 285 -82.34 12.67 53.15
C LYS A 285 -82.26 11.89 54.48
N PRO A 286 -81.72 10.65 54.54
CA PRO A 286 -81.56 9.96 55.82
C PRO A 286 -80.44 10.57 56.68
N ALA A 287 -79.37 11.08 56.07
CA ALA A 287 -78.28 11.75 56.81
C ALA A 287 -78.72 13.06 57.48
N GLU A 288 -79.61 13.83 56.84
CA GLU A 288 -80.21 15.03 57.43
C GLU A 288 -81.16 14.70 58.60
N ALA A 289 -81.91 13.60 58.51
CA ALA A 289 -82.78 13.15 59.61
C ALA A 289 -82.00 12.70 60.85
N GLU A 290 -80.86 12.03 60.67
CA GLU A 290 -79.94 11.65 61.76
C GLU A 290 -79.34 12.87 62.46
N ARG A 291 -78.85 13.86 61.70
CA ARG A 291 -78.30 15.11 62.26
C ARG A 291 -79.29 15.83 63.15
N TYR A 292 -80.54 15.95 62.71
CA TYR A 292 -81.58 16.66 63.46
C TYR A 292 -81.92 15.97 64.80
N ARG A 293 -81.91 14.62 64.84
CA ARG A 293 -82.16 13.85 66.07
C ARG A 293 -81.07 14.06 67.12
N LEU A 294 -79.81 14.12 66.70
CA LEU A 294 -78.66 14.32 67.58
C LEU A 294 -78.63 15.72 68.20
N GLU A 295 -78.92 16.78 67.44
CA GLU A 295 -78.97 18.16 67.94
C GLU A 295 -80.03 18.32 69.06
N LYS A 296 -81.21 17.70 68.91
CA LYS A 296 -82.28 17.79 69.92
C LYS A 296 -81.98 17.03 71.22
N LEU A 297 -81.28 15.90 71.14
CA LEU A 297 -80.83 15.17 72.33
C LEU A 297 -79.79 15.96 73.13
N ALA A 298 -78.88 16.67 72.45
CA ALA A 298 -77.87 17.50 73.09
C ALA A 298 -78.49 18.74 73.79
N GLU A 299 -79.51 19.38 73.19
CA GLU A 299 -80.25 20.48 73.84
C GLU A 299 -80.95 20.04 75.14
N ALA A 300 -81.57 18.87 75.15
CA ALA A 300 -82.26 18.34 76.33
C ALA A 300 -81.30 18.07 77.51
N GLN A 301 -80.10 17.56 77.22
CA GLN A 301 -79.07 17.33 78.24
C GLN A 301 -78.55 18.64 78.85
N ARG A 302 -78.38 19.69 78.02
CA ARG A 302 -77.91 21.00 78.47
C ARG A 302 -78.90 21.68 79.41
N LEU A 303 -80.20 21.58 79.13
CA LEU A 303 -81.26 22.14 79.98
C LEU A 303 -81.35 21.45 81.35
N LYS A 304 -81.15 20.12 81.41
CA LYS A 304 -81.19 19.37 82.67
C LYS A 304 -80.08 19.81 83.65
N MET A 305 -78.86 19.99 83.15
CA MET A 305 -77.72 20.44 83.96
C MET A 305 -77.93 21.84 84.56
N ILE A 306 -78.60 22.75 83.83
CA ILE A 306 -78.86 24.12 84.31
C ILE A 306 -79.86 24.10 85.48
N MET A 307 -80.93 23.31 85.38
CA MET A 307 -81.93 23.21 86.46
C MET A 307 -81.40 22.53 87.73
N GLU A 308 -80.54 21.52 87.60
CA GLU A 308 -79.89 20.88 88.76
C GLU A 308 -78.99 21.87 89.51
N ALA A 309 -78.23 22.72 88.80
CA ALA A 309 -77.37 23.74 89.41
C ALA A 309 -78.17 24.88 90.11
N GLU A 310 -79.32 25.28 89.57
CA GLU A 310 -80.19 26.28 90.21
C GLU A 310 -80.83 25.76 91.51
N ALA A 311 -81.23 24.48 91.53
CA ALA A 311 -81.80 23.85 92.74
C ALA A 311 -80.78 23.73 93.88
N GLU A 312 -79.51 23.41 93.56
CA GLU A 312 -78.43 23.38 94.54
C GLU A 312 -78.14 24.77 95.13
N ALA A 313 -78.12 25.82 94.29
CA ALA A 313 -77.88 27.19 94.71
C ALA A 313 -78.95 27.73 95.69
N GLU A 314 -80.22 27.45 95.44
CA GLU A 314 -81.33 27.89 96.32
C GLU A 314 -81.27 27.17 97.69
N SER A 315 -80.85 25.89 97.71
CA SER A 315 -80.72 25.11 98.95
C SER A 315 -79.64 25.65 99.90
N ILE A 316 -78.55 26.20 99.34
CA ILE A 316 -77.45 26.80 100.10
C ILE A 316 -77.90 28.16 100.68
N ARG A 317 -78.66 28.95 99.91
CA ARG A 317 -79.18 30.26 100.36
C ARG A 317 -80.07 30.13 101.61
N VAL A 318 -81.00 29.17 101.60
CA VAL A 318 -81.92 28.95 102.73
C VAL A 318 -81.19 28.40 103.97
N LYS A 319 -80.15 27.58 103.79
CA LYS A 319 -79.31 27.10 104.91
C LYS A 319 -78.49 28.25 105.52
N GLY A 320 -77.94 29.14 104.69
CA GLY A 320 -77.16 30.29 105.15
C GLY A 320 -77.98 31.31 105.97
N GLU A 321 -79.24 31.56 105.59
CA GLU A 321 -80.13 32.45 106.35
C GLU A 321 -80.51 31.87 107.73
N ALA A 322 -80.68 30.56 107.84
CA ALA A 322 -80.97 29.89 109.11
C ALA A 322 -79.77 29.88 110.08
N GLU A 323 -78.55 29.73 109.56
CA GLU A 323 -77.32 29.76 110.36
C GLU A 323 -77.02 31.18 110.88
N ALA A 324 -77.29 32.23 110.09
CA ALA A 324 -77.11 33.62 110.50
C ALA A 324 -78.02 34.01 111.69
N PHE A 325 -79.28 33.58 111.66
CA PHE A 325 -80.24 33.86 112.74
C PHE A 325 -79.88 33.15 114.06
N ALA A 326 -79.28 31.95 113.97
CA ALA A 326 -78.85 31.18 115.14
C ALA A 326 -77.62 31.80 115.85
N VAL A 327 -76.72 32.44 115.10
CA VAL A 327 -75.53 33.12 115.64
C VAL A 327 -75.91 34.44 116.33
N GLU A 328 -76.87 35.19 115.78
CA GLU A 328 -77.32 36.47 116.37
C GLU A 328 -78.04 36.26 117.71
N ALA A 329 -78.84 35.19 117.83
CA ALA A 329 -79.50 34.81 119.08
C ALA A 329 -78.50 34.34 120.16
N LYS A 330 -77.45 33.60 119.78
CA LYS A 330 -76.37 33.20 120.70
C LYS A 330 -75.56 34.40 121.20
N GLY A 331 -75.22 35.34 120.31
CA GLY A 331 -74.46 36.54 120.67
C GLY A 331 -75.18 37.43 121.68
N ARG A 332 -76.52 37.53 121.59
CA ARG A 332 -77.31 38.33 122.55
C ARG A 332 -77.39 37.68 123.94
N ALA A 333 -77.45 36.35 124.01
CA ALA A 333 -77.47 35.60 125.28
C ALA A 333 -76.10 35.62 126.00
N GLU A 334 -75.00 35.58 125.24
CA GLU A 334 -73.64 35.67 125.81
C GLU A 334 -73.32 37.07 126.36
N ALA A 335 -73.84 38.13 125.74
CA ALA A 335 -73.68 39.50 126.22
C ALA A 335 -74.38 39.75 127.58
N GLU A 336 -75.57 39.20 127.79
CA GLU A 336 -76.27 39.28 129.09
C GLU A 336 -75.61 38.43 130.19
N GLN A 337 -75.02 37.28 129.83
CA GLN A 337 -74.20 36.46 130.72
C GLN A 337 -72.91 37.17 131.15
N MET A 338 -72.25 37.89 130.24
CA MET A 338 -71.05 38.68 130.54
C MET A 338 -71.34 39.89 131.43
N GLY A 339 -72.51 40.53 131.28
CA GLY A 339 -72.94 41.62 132.17
C GLY A 339 -73.14 41.17 133.62
N LYS A 340 -73.79 40.02 133.84
CA LYS A 340 -73.98 39.45 135.20
C LYS A 340 -72.70 38.88 135.80
N LYS A 341 -71.80 38.34 134.97
CA LYS A 341 -70.46 37.93 135.41
C LYS A 341 -69.65 39.14 135.90
N ALA A 342 -69.76 40.30 135.25
CA ALA A 342 -69.03 41.50 135.65
C ALA A 342 -69.45 42.06 137.03
N GLU A 343 -70.71 41.93 137.43
CA GLU A 343 -71.18 42.30 138.79
C GLU A 343 -70.72 41.30 139.86
N ALA A 344 -70.62 40.01 139.54
CA ALA A 344 -70.11 38.98 140.46
C ALA A 344 -68.58 39.07 140.69
N PHE A 345 -67.83 39.70 139.78
CA PHE A 345 -66.38 39.90 139.92
C PHE A 345 -65.98 41.10 140.80
N GLN A 346 -66.91 41.93 141.28
CA GLN A 346 -66.59 43.04 142.20
C GLN A 346 -66.39 42.62 143.67
N GLU A 347 -66.86 41.44 144.10
CA GLU A 347 -66.86 41.03 145.52
C GLU A 347 -65.73 40.07 145.95
N TYR A 348 -64.81 39.67 145.07
CA TYR A 348 -63.69 38.79 145.45
C TYR A 348 -62.36 39.54 145.52
N LYS A 349 -61.96 39.94 146.73
CA LYS A 349 -60.60 40.42 147.03
C LYS A 349 -59.65 39.26 147.36
N ASP A 350 -58.48 39.32 146.71
CA ASP A 350 -57.21 38.63 146.98
C ASP A 350 -57.21 37.09 146.92
N GLY A 351 -56.91 36.53 145.73
CA GLY A 351 -56.43 35.13 145.65
C GLY A 351 -56.42 34.41 144.30
N ALA A 352 -57.15 34.86 143.27
CA ALA A 352 -57.40 34.04 142.08
C ALA A 352 -56.77 34.57 140.76
N MET A 353 -55.53 35.08 140.82
CA MET A 353 -54.79 35.49 139.61
C MET A 353 -53.73 34.48 139.14
N VAL A 354 -53.57 33.37 139.86
CA VAL A 354 -52.49 32.40 139.62
C VAL A 354 -52.95 31.15 138.86
N ASP A 355 -54.25 30.81 138.89
CA ASP A 355 -54.74 29.55 138.31
C ASP A 355 -55.07 29.65 136.80
N MET A 356 -55.47 30.82 136.32
CA MET A 356 -55.86 31.01 134.90
C MET A 356 -54.67 31.02 133.92
N LEU A 357 -53.43 31.17 134.44
CA LEU A 357 -52.20 31.21 133.66
C LEU A 357 -51.56 29.84 133.43
N LEU A 358 -51.99 28.79 134.14
CA LEU A 358 -51.44 27.43 133.96
C LEU A 358 -52.15 26.62 132.87
N GLU A 359 -53.42 26.88 132.55
CA GLU A 359 -54.18 26.05 131.59
C GLU A 359 -53.89 26.35 130.11
N LYS A 360 -53.41 27.55 129.77
CA LYS A 360 -53.23 27.96 128.36
C LYS A 360 -51.84 27.67 127.77
N LEU A 361 -50.92 27.13 128.56
CA LEU A 361 -49.55 26.78 128.13
C LEU A 361 -49.42 25.60 127.13
N PRO A 362 -50.31 24.58 127.08
CA PRO A 362 -50.11 23.45 126.15
C PRO A 362 -50.35 23.79 124.67
N LEU A 363 -51.17 24.80 124.37
CA LEU A 363 -51.65 25.03 122.99
C LEU A 363 -50.67 25.83 122.11
N MET A 364 -49.60 26.39 122.66
CA MET A 364 -48.55 27.02 121.85
C MET A 364 -47.42 26.05 121.45
N ALA A 365 -47.35 24.87 122.06
CA ALA A 365 -46.28 23.89 121.80
C ALA A 365 -46.49 23.07 120.51
N GLU A 366 -47.73 22.89 120.07
CA GLU A 366 -48.05 22.06 118.89
C GLU A 366 -47.66 22.74 117.56
N GLU A 367 -47.76 24.06 117.48
CA GLU A 367 -47.59 24.83 116.23
C GLU A 367 -46.14 24.96 115.76
N ILE A 368 -45.16 24.65 116.63
CA ILE A 368 -43.73 24.83 116.34
C ILE A 368 -43.09 23.58 115.68
N SER A 369 -43.76 22.42 115.73
CA SER A 369 -43.16 21.12 115.35
C SER A 369 -43.34 20.69 113.88
N ARG A 370 -44.06 21.47 113.07
CA ARG A 370 -44.45 21.07 111.70
C ARG A 370 -43.34 20.99 110.62
N PRO A 371 -42.20 21.70 110.64
CA PRO A 371 -41.32 21.73 109.46
C PRO A 371 -40.30 20.59 109.30
N LEU A 372 -40.30 19.53 110.14
CA LEU A 372 -39.25 18.51 110.11
C LEU A 372 -39.68 17.10 109.62
N CYS A 373 -40.94 16.86 109.27
CA CYS A 373 -41.43 15.49 109.02
C CYS A 373 -41.48 15.05 107.53
N GLY A 374 -40.97 15.87 106.58
CA GLY A 374 -41.28 15.73 105.14
C GLY A 374 -40.18 15.24 104.18
N ALA A 375 -38.98 14.86 104.64
CA ALA A 375 -37.96 14.37 103.71
C ALA A 375 -37.09 13.28 104.34
N ASN A 376 -37.32 12.02 103.95
CA ASN A 376 -36.43 10.92 104.30
C ASN A 376 -36.31 9.94 103.13
N LYS A 377 -35.22 10.10 102.36
CA LYS A 377 -34.42 9.05 101.69
C LYS A 377 -34.28 9.16 100.15
N VAL A 378 -33.07 9.55 99.73
CA VAL A 378 -32.47 9.30 98.41
C VAL A 378 -31.37 8.26 98.62
N THR A 379 -31.33 7.19 97.83
CA THR A 379 -30.33 6.12 97.92
C THR A 379 -29.63 5.89 96.59
N MET A 380 -28.30 5.98 96.60
CA MET A 380 -27.37 5.64 95.51
C MET A 380 -26.44 4.53 96.03
N VAL A 381 -26.22 3.47 95.24
CA VAL A 381 -25.46 2.28 95.68
C VAL A 381 -24.14 2.22 94.91
N SER A 382 -23.02 2.11 95.63
CA SER A 382 -21.71 1.75 95.08
C SER A 382 -20.95 0.87 96.08
N SER A 383 -20.44 -0.26 95.61
CA SER A 383 -19.49 -1.11 96.32
C SER A 383 -18.64 -1.87 95.28
N GLY A 384 -17.44 -1.33 94.99
CA GLY A 384 -16.29 -2.02 94.40
C GLY A 384 -16.26 -2.15 92.86
N GLY A 385 -15.46 -1.43 92.09
CA GLY A 385 -14.45 -0.42 92.42
C GLY A 385 -14.37 0.67 91.35
N GLY A 386 -14.53 1.91 91.80
CA GLY A 386 -14.56 3.14 91.01
C GLY A 386 -15.42 4.18 91.74
N GLU A 387 -14.79 5.24 92.26
CA GLU A 387 -15.43 6.24 93.12
C GLU A 387 -16.53 7.05 92.40
N VAL A 388 -17.69 7.14 93.06
CA VAL A 388 -18.84 7.97 92.71
C VAL A 388 -19.16 8.86 93.90
N GLY A 389 -19.23 10.17 93.70
CA GLY A 389 -19.82 11.14 94.65
C GLY A 389 -18.90 12.26 95.16
N ALA A 390 -19.50 13.46 95.31
CA ALA A 390 -19.01 14.73 95.86
C ALA A 390 -17.72 15.37 95.31
N ALA A 391 -16.66 14.61 95.02
CA ALA A 391 -15.39 15.16 94.51
C ALA A 391 -15.47 15.60 93.03
N LYS A 392 -16.29 14.91 92.21
CA LYS A 392 -16.61 15.36 90.83
C LYS A 392 -17.52 16.59 90.80
N LEU A 393 -18.52 16.64 91.69
CA LEU A 393 -19.45 17.76 91.81
C LEU A 393 -18.74 19.06 92.21
N SER A 394 -17.80 18.99 93.15
CA SER A 394 -17.00 20.15 93.57
C SER A 394 -16.04 20.63 92.48
N GLY A 395 -15.46 19.72 91.69
CA GLY A 395 -14.63 20.06 90.52
C GLY A 395 -15.40 20.62 89.32
N GLU A 396 -16.62 20.14 89.06
CA GLU A 396 -17.49 20.69 88.01
C GLU A 396 -18.10 22.03 88.39
N VAL A 397 -18.43 22.26 89.66
CA VAL A 397 -18.88 23.58 90.16
C VAL A 397 -17.73 24.60 90.15
N LEU A 398 -16.50 24.21 90.51
CA LEU A 398 -15.32 25.09 90.40
C LEU A 398 -15.00 25.46 88.94
N ASN A 399 -15.12 24.51 88.01
CA ASN A 399 -14.88 24.75 86.58
C ASN A 399 -15.93 25.66 85.92
N ILE A 400 -17.16 25.71 86.47
CA ILE A 400 -18.20 26.64 86.01
C ILE A 400 -17.97 28.03 86.63
N MET A 401 -17.53 28.12 87.89
CA MET A 401 -17.20 29.39 88.53
C MET A 401 -15.99 30.10 87.93
N THR A 402 -14.99 29.36 87.44
CA THR A 402 -13.78 29.94 86.81
C THR A 402 -13.99 30.39 85.37
N ARG A 403 -15.01 29.90 84.66
CA ARG A 403 -15.31 30.30 83.26
C ARG A 403 -16.27 31.48 83.14
N LEU A 404 -16.98 31.82 84.20
CA LEU A 404 -17.92 32.94 84.25
C LEU A 404 -17.25 34.33 84.09
N PRO A 405 -16.08 34.61 84.71
CA PRO A 405 -15.36 35.87 84.52
C PRO A 405 -14.85 36.04 83.08
N ASP A 406 -14.26 34.99 82.50
CA ASP A 406 -13.73 34.99 81.12
C ASP A 406 -14.83 35.18 80.05
N ALA A 407 -16.05 34.72 80.33
CA ALA A 407 -17.22 34.91 79.47
C ALA A 407 -17.78 36.33 79.56
N LEU A 408 -17.69 36.97 80.74
CA LEU A 408 -18.09 38.36 80.95
C LEU A 408 -17.08 39.36 80.34
N GLU A 409 -15.79 39.05 80.40
CA GLU A 409 -14.69 39.88 79.91
C GLU A 409 -14.67 39.95 78.38
N LYS A 410 -14.97 38.83 77.69
CA LYS A 410 -15.13 38.78 76.23
C LYS A 410 -16.38 39.50 75.69
N LEU A 411 -17.37 39.74 76.54
CA LEU A 411 -18.63 40.41 76.16
C LEU A 411 -18.71 41.88 76.58
N THR A 412 -17.88 42.33 77.53
CA THR A 412 -17.98 43.69 78.09
C THR A 412 -16.69 44.53 78.04
N GLY A 413 -15.54 43.94 77.67
CA GLY A 413 -14.34 44.70 77.31
C GLY A 413 -13.65 45.47 78.44
N VAL A 414 -13.92 45.14 79.71
CA VAL A 414 -13.28 45.78 80.88
C VAL A 414 -12.58 44.74 81.75
N ASN A 415 -11.29 44.96 82.03
CA ASN A 415 -10.40 44.06 82.77
C ASN A 415 -10.37 44.43 84.27
N ILE A 416 -10.69 43.49 85.16
CA ILE A 416 -10.91 43.73 86.61
C ILE A 416 -9.64 43.64 87.47
N SER A 417 -8.48 43.32 86.90
CA SER A 417 -7.24 43.15 87.69
C SER A 417 -6.49 44.46 88.06
N GLN A 418 -7.13 45.64 88.04
CA GLN A 418 -6.48 46.91 88.42
C GLN A 418 -7.30 47.86 89.32
N VAL A 419 -8.38 47.40 89.98
CA VAL A 419 -9.13 48.23 90.96
C VAL A 419 -9.10 47.60 92.36
N SER A 420 -7.92 47.52 92.98
CA SER A 420 -7.81 47.31 94.43
C SER A 420 -6.41 47.63 94.98
N SER A 421 -6.00 48.91 94.98
CA SER A 421 -4.99 49.40 95.94
C SER A 421 -4.99 50.94 96.03
N GLN A 422 -6.05 51.50 96.62
CA GLN A 422 -5.96 52.72 97.42
C GLN A 422 -6.82 52.53 98.66
N SER A 423 -6.19 52.07 99.74
CA SER A 423 -6.46 52.35 101.16
C SER A 423 -5.47 51.50 101.97
N GLY A 424 -4.30 52.09 102.20
CA GLY A 424 -3.11 51.51 102.82
C GLY A 424 -1.90 52.32 102.39
#